data_AF-A0A956W566-F1
#
_entry.id   AF-A0A956W566-F1
#
_cell.length_a   1.000
_cell.length_b   1.000
_cell.length_c   1.000
_cell.angle_alpha   90.00
_cell.angle_beta   90.00
_cell.angle_gamma   90.00
#
_symmetry.space_group_name_H-M   'P 1'
#
loop_
_entity.id
_entity.type
_entity.pdbx_description
1 polymer ?
#
loop_
_entity_poly.entity_id
_entity_poly.type
_entity_poly.pdbx_seq_one_letter_code
_entity_poly.pdbx_strand_id
1 'polypeptide(L)' 'MHFEDEFFAMNTDVQAVVESETPVPWLMASVRLLFEQQEARFSRFRESSLLSRLNRGEPITAPWLKEGCLLALEAHMF' A
#
# COMPACT_ATOMS: atom_id res chain seq x y z
N MET A 1 -7.39 -4.69 23.40
CA MET A 1 -8.61 -4.50 22.60
C MET A 1 -8.39 -5.13 21.25
N HIS A 2 -9.39 -5.85 20.75
CA HIS A 2 -9.33 -6.58 19.49
C HIS A 2 -10.26 -5.92 18.48
N PHE A 3 -9.75 -5.64 17.30
CA PHE A 3 -10.47 -5.05 16.19
C PHE A 3 -10.29 -5.96 14.98
N GLU A 4 -11.39 -6.24 14.29
CA GLU A 4 -11.39 -7.05 13.07
C GLU A 4 -12.21 -6.34 12.00
N ASP A 5 -11.75 -6.42 10.76
CA ASP A 5 -12.42 -5.87 9.60
C ASP A 5 -12.09 -6.66 8.34
N GLU A 6 -13.07 -6.75 7.44
CA GLU A 6 -12.93 -7.38 6.12
C GLU A 6 -13.24 -6.34 5.04
N PHE A 7 -12.38 -6.24 4.05
CA PHE A 7 -12.56 -5.33 2.92
C PHE A 7 -11.83 -5.79 1.67
N PHE A 8 -12.29 -5.32 0.52
CA PHE A 8 -11.68 -5.60 -0.77
C PHE A 8 -10.67 -4.50 -1.13
N ALA A 9 -9.45 -4.87 -1.49
CA ALA A 9 -8.41 -3.93 -1.95
C ALA A 9 -7.44 -4.62 -2.92
N MET A 10 -6.86 -3.88 -3.87
CA MET A 10 -5.87 -4.41 -4.84
C MET A 10 -6.32 -5.68 -5.58
N ASN A 11 -7.62 -5.82 -5.85
CA ASN A 11 -8.25 -7.01 -6.44
C ASN A 11 -8.16 -8.29 -5.58
N THR A 12 -8.18 -8.16 -4.26
CA THR A 12 -8.20 -9.28 -3.31
C THR A 12 -9.01 -8.95 -2.05
N ASP A 13 -9.55 -9.98 -1.42
CA ASP A 13 -10.18 -9.87 -0.10
C ASP A 13 -9.09 -9.78 0.98
N VAL A 14 -9.23 -8.79 1.86
CA VAL A 14 -8.30 -8.53 2.97
C VAL A 14 -9.04 -8.71 4.28
N GLN A 15 -8.51 -9.57 5.15
CA GLN A 15 -8.90 -9.68 6.54
C GLN A 15 -7.85 -8.99 7.40
N ALA A 16 -8.25 -7.96 8.14
CA ALA A 16 -7.37 -7.18 8.99
C ALA A 16 -7.74 -7.39 10.47
N VAL A 17 -6.76 -7.85 11.24
CA VAL A 17 -6.88 -8.00 12.70
C VAL A 17 -5.86 -7.09 13.36
N VAL A 18 -6.32 -6.25 14.30
CA VAL A 18 -5.47 -5.33 15.05
C VAL A 18 -5.72 -5.47 16.55
N GLU A 19 -4.64 -5.58 17.31
CA GLU A 19 -4.65 -5.57 18.77
C GLU A 19 -4.03 -4.28 19.30
N SER A 20 -4.71 -3.64 20.25
CA SER A 20 -4.24 -2.39 20.88
C SER A 20 -4.53 -2.37 22.37
N GLU A 21 -3.62 -1.82 23.18
CA GLU A 21 -3.81 -1.66 24.63
C GLU A 21 -4.90 -0.63 24.95
N THR A 22 -5.06 0.40 24.10
CA THR A 22 -6.03 1.48 24.27
C THR A 22 -6.99 1.56 23.07
N PRO A 23 -8.20 2.15 23.26
CA PRO A 23 -9.07 2.45 22.13
C PRO A 23 -8.39 3.43 21.17
N VAL A 24 -8.32 3.07 19.89
CA VAL A 24 -7.81 3.94 18.83
C VAL A 24 -8.97 4.29 17.90
N PRO A 25 -9.52 5.52 17.99
CA PRO A 25 -10.54 5.97 17.06
C PRO A 25 -10.03 5.88 15.62
N TRP A 26 -10.91 5.48 14.69
CA TRP A 26 -10.59 5.43 13.25
C TRP A 26 -9.45 4.48 12.86
N LEU A 27 -9.04 3.55 13.73
CA LEU A 27 -7.98 2.60 13.47
C LEU A 27 -8.23 1.82 12.16
N MET A 28 -9.39 1.18 12.03
CA MET A 28 -9.72 0.41 10.83
C MET A 28 -9.89 1.27 9.58
N ALA A 29 -10.43 2.48 9.72
CA ALA A 29 -10.47 3.43 8.61
C ALA A 29 -9.06 3.83 8.14
N SER A 30 -8.12 3.95 9.08
CA SER A 30 -6.71 4.23 8.78
C SER A 30 -6.03 3.05 8.09
N VAL A 31 -6.33 1.81 8.51
CA VAL A 31 -5.86 0.58 7.83
C VAL A 31 -6.35 0.57 6.38
N ARG A 32 -7.66 0.75 6.14
CA ARG A 32 -8.21 0.83 4.79
C ARG A 32 -7.55 1.93 3.95
N LEU A 33 -7.34 3.11 4.54
CA LEU A 33 -6.65 4.22 3.86
C LEU A 33 -5.23 3.86 3.45
N LEU A 34 -4.50 3.06 4.25
CA LEU A 34 -3.17 2.59 3.86
C LEU A 34 -3.23 1.76 2.59
N PHE A 35 -4.19 0.83 2.46
CA PHE A 35 -4.36 0.04 1.25
C PHE A 35 -4.71 0.90 0.03
N GLU A 36 -5.60 1.88 0.17
CA GLU A 36 -5.91 2.84 -0.90
C GLU A 36 -4.67 3.64 -1.33
N GLN A 37 -3.82 4.03 -0.38
CA GLN A 37 -2.56 4.70 -0.68
C GLN A 37 -1.58 3.77 -1.42
N GLN A 38 -1.52 2.48 -1.05
CA GLN A 38 -0.69 1.51 -1.78
C GLN A 38 -1.18 1.33 -3.22
N GLU A 39 -2.49 1.19 -3.42
CA GLU A 39 -3.10 1.08 -4.76
C GLU A 39 -2.80 2.34 -5.60
N ALA A 40 -2.95 3.53 -5.02
CA ALA A 40 -2.62 4.79 -5.70
C ALA A 40 -1.12 4.92 -6.06
N ARG A 41 -0.22 4.24 -5.35
CA ARG A 41 1.23 4.29 -5.62
C ARG A 41 1.65 3.23 -6.63
N PHE A 42 1.22 1.99 -6.43
CA PHE A 42 1.83 0.81 -7.05
C PHE A 42 0.93 0.05 -8.01
N SER A 43 -0.35 0.42 -8.14
CA SER A 43 -1.24 -0.26 -9.08
C SER A 43 -0.75 -0.12 -10.51
N ARG A 44 -0.72 -1.23 -11.25
CA ARG A 44 -0.45 -1.22 -12.70
C ARG A 44 -1.71 -0.99 -13.54
N PHE A 45 -2.88 -1.06 -12.92
CA PHE A 45 -4.18 -0.95 -13.58
C PHE A 45 -4.74 0.46 -13.46
N ARG A 46 -4.36 1.20 -12.43
CA ARG A 46 -4.71 2.62 -12.27
C ARG A 46 -3.74 3.49 -13.05
N GLU A 47 -4.21 4.12 -14.12
CA GLU A 47 -3.37 4.95 -15.00
C GLU A 47 -2.71 6.13 -14.30
N SER A 48 -3.37 6.67 -13.27
CA SER A 48 -2.89 7.78 -12.45
C SER A 48 -1.93 7.37 -11.34
N SER A 49 -1.67 6.07 -11.16
CA SER A 49 -0.74 5.61 -10.15
C SER A 49 0.68 6.07 -10.44
N LEU A 50 1.51 6.16 -9.39
CA LEU A 50 2.91 6.51 -9.57
C LEU A 50 3.66 5.49 -10.41
N LEU A 51 3.42 4.18 -10.22
CA LEU A 51 4.06 3.15 -11.04
C LEU A 51 3.66 3.25 -12.52
N SER A 52 2.38 3.47 -12.83
CA SER A 52 1.91 3.63 -14.21
C SER A 52 2.52 4.87 -14.88
N ARG A 53 2.66 5.97 -14.14
CA ARG A 53 3.34 7.19 -14.60
C ARG A 53 4.82 6.94 -14.89
N LEU A 54 5.52 6.25 -13.98
CA LEU A 54 6.92 5.88 -14.17
C LEU A 54 7.11 5.00 -15.42
N ASN A 55 6.22 4.03 -15.63
CA ASN A 55 6.26 3.14 -16.79
C ASN A 55 6.06 3.88 -18.12
N ARG A 56 5.47 5.08 -18.11
CA ARG A 56 5.35 5.97 -19.29
C ARG A 56 6.56 6.90 -19.47
N GLY A 57 7.58 6.78 -18.61
CA GLY A 57 8.77 7.62 -18.64
C GLY A 57 8.61 8.96 -17.94
N GLU A 58 7.54 9.17 -17.16
CA GLU A 58 7.43 10.37 -16.33
C GLU A 58 8.49 10.32 -15.20
N PRO A 59 9.26 11.39 -14.97
CA PRO A 59 10.19 11.44 -13.85
C PRO A 59 9.42 11.50 -12.53
N ILE A 60 9.78 10.64 -11.59
CA ILE A 60 9.19 10.61 -10.25
C ILE A 60 10.27 10.85 -9.21
N THR A 61 10.11 11.94 -8.45
CA THR A 61 10.96 12.28 -7.30
C THR A 61 10.28 11.83 -6.01
N ALA A 62 10.44 10.55 -5.69
CA ALA A 62 9.90 9.95 -4.47
C ALA A 62 10.98 9.12 -3.77
N PRO A 63 11.58 9.59 -2.66
CA PRO A 63 12.65 8.87 -1.96
C PRO A 63 12.24 7.45 -1.55
N TRP A 64 11.01 7.27 -1.05
CA TRP A 64 10.46 5.97 -0.68
C TRP A 64 10.29 5.01 -1.87
N LEU A 65 10.11 5.51 -3.09
CA LEU A 65 9.99 4.66 -4.29
C LEU A 65 11.35 4.06 -4.63
N LYS A 66 12.43 4.84 -4.50
CA LYS A 66 13.80 4.34 -4.63
C LYS A 66 14.09 3.24 -3.62
N GLU A 67 13.71 3.44 -2.36
CA GLU A 67 13.86 2.42 -1.30
C GLU A 67 13.10 1.14 -1.65
N GLY A 68 11.83 1.26 -2.07
CA GLY A 68 11.04 0.11 -2.52
C GLY A 68 11.67 -0.65 -3.69
N CYS A 69 12.21 0.06 -4.69
CA CYS A 69 12.93 -0.56 -5.79
C CYS A 69 14.20 -1.27 -5.34
N LEU A 70 14.96 -0.71 -4.40
CA LEU A 70 16.16 -1.35 -3.85
C LEU A 70 15.81 -2.65 -3.12
N LEU A 71 14.78 -2.64 -2.28
CA LEU A 71 14.29 -3.85 -1.61
C LEU A 71 13.84 -4.93 -2.60
N ALA A 72 13.16 -4.53 -3.68
CA ALA A 72 12.74 -5.47 -4.72
C ALA A 72 13.95 -6.08 -5.47
N LEU A 73 14.98 -5.29 -5.75
CA LEU A 73 16.22 -5.78 -6.35
C LEU A 73 16.96 -6.74 -5.42
N GLU A 74 17.07 -6.39 -4.14
CA GLU A 74 17.66 -7.27 -3.13
C GLU A 74 16.91 -8.61 -3.06
N ALA A 75 15.59 -8.59 -2.94
CA ALA A 75 14.76 -9.80 -2.89
C ALA A 75 14.85 -10.67 -4.15
N HIS A 76 15.13 -10.10 -5.33
CA HIS A 76 15.30 -10.85 -6.57
C HIS A 76 16.67 -11.53 -6.70
N MET A 77 17.69 -11.00 -6.02
CA MET A 77 19.06 -11.53 -6.07
C MET A 77 19.33 -12.68 -5.09
N PHE A 78 18.36 -13.00 -4.22
CA PHE A 78 18.38 -14.18 -3.34
C PHE A 78 17.58 -15.33 -3.96
#